data_AF-A0A178MSY2-F1
#
_entry.id   AF-A0A178MSY2-F1
#
_cell.length_a   1.000
_cell.length_b   1.000
_cell.length_c   1.000
_cell.angle_alpha   90.00
_cell.angle_beta   90.00
_cell.angle_gamma   90.00
#
_symmetry.space_group_name_H-M   'P 1'
#
loop_
_entity.id
_entity.type
_entity.pdbx_description
1 polymer ?
#
loop_
_entity_poly.entity_id
_entity_poly.type
_entity_poly.pdbx_seq_one_letter_code
_entity_poly.pdbx_strand_id
1 'polypeptide(L)'
;MRFDAKTPPRRFAVGTGNKLTISDCGSMALDPDEQVTLTTPSGGEYDITRKDWGFYATPSLNGRLIGFGLRGALTRNTQSGRIFVMLVERGFEDAFHAYLAEEAMEVVCWLDGSEPLGGK
;
A
#
# COMPACT_ATOMS: atom_id res chain seq x y z
N MET A 1 19.16 -9.44 5.60
CA MET A 1 17.78 -9.23 6.10
C MET A 1 17.61 -9.71 7.54
N ARG A 2 16.77 -9.04 8.32
CA ARG A 2 16.39 -9.45 9.69
C ARG A 2 14.92 -9.14 9.98
N PHE A 3 14.17 -10.10 10.52
CA PHE A 3 12.80 -9.88 10.98
C PHE A 3 12.73 -9.90 12.51
N ASP A 4 12.26 -8.81 13.11
CA ASP A 4 12.06 -8.63 14.54
C ASP A 4 10.56 -8.77 14.86
N ALA A 5 10.12 -9.99 15.20
CA ALA A 5 8.72 -10.32 15.46
C ALA A 5 8.21 -9.78 16.81
N LYS A 6 6.93 -9.38 16.86
CA LYS A 6 6.22 -9.01 18.10
C LYS A 6 5.24 -10.12 18.49
N THR A 7 5.48 -10.76 19.63
CA THR A 7 4.65 -11.88 20.11
C THR A 7 4.21 -11.61 21.57
N PRO A 8 2.93 -11.25 21.81
CA PRO A 8 1.87 -11.05 20.83
C PRO A 8 2.05 -9.75 19.99
N PRO A 9 1.41 -9.63 18.82
CA PRO A 9 1.38 -8.38 18.06
C PRO A 9 0.80 -7.22 18.88
N ARG A 10 1.33 -6.01 18.70
CA ARG A 10 0.78 -4.81 19.34
C ARG A 10 -0.49 -4.40 18.61
N ARG A 11 -1.62 -4.33 19.32
CA ARG A 11 -2.92 -3.92 18.75
C ARG A 11 -3.21 -2.47 19.06
N PHE A 12 -3.72 -1.72 18.08
CA PHE A 12 -4.12 -0.32 18.25
C PHE A 12 -5.29 0.03 17.34
N ALA A 13 -6.15 0.93 17.81
CA ALA A 13 -7.31 1.38 17.07
C ALA A 13 -6.95 2.52 16.11
N VAL A 14 -7.55 2.51 14.92
CA VAL A 14 -7.36 3.49 13.85
C VAL A 14 -8.68 3.78 13.14
N GLY A 15 -8.62 4.74 12.21
CA GLY A 15 -9.75 5.14 11.39
C GLY A 15 -10.74 6.05 12.11
N THR A 16 -11.76 6.45 11.39
CA THR A 16 -12.74 7.44 11.83
C THR A 16 -13.61 6.83 12.93
N GLY A 17 -13.50 7.38 14.14
CA GLY A 17 -14.15 6.83 15.32
C GLY A 17 -13.48 5.58 15.90
N ASN A 18 -12.21 5.29 15.56
CA ASN A 18 -11.43 4.18 16.13
C ASN A 18 -12.07 2.79 15.95
N LYS A 19 -12.80 2.59 14.85
CA LYS A 19 -13.56 1.36 14.58
C LYS A 19 -12.69 0.20 14.08
N LEU A 20 -11.54 0.50 13.50
CA LEU A 20 -10.63 -0.51 12.95
C LEU A 20 -9.51 -0.81 13.94
N THR A 21 -9.10 -2.07 14.06
CA THR A 21 -7.95 -2.48 14.87
C THR A 21 -6.86 -3.03 13.96
N ILE A 22 -5.68 -2.41 13.99
CA ILE A 22 -4.48 -2.91 13.31
C ILE A 22 -3.61 -3.68 14.30
N SER A 23 -3.01 -4.77 13.83
CA SER A 23 -2.01 -5.56 14.57
C SER A 23 -0.62 -5.29 13.98
N ASP A 24 0.25 -4.67 14.76
CA ASP A 24 1.67 -4.46 14.44
C ASP A 24 2.46 -5.72 14.82
N CYS A 25 2.76 -6.53 13.81
CA CYS A 25 3.34 -7.87 13.94
C CYS A 25 4.87 -7.89 14.10
N GLY A 26 5.57 -6.77 13.86
CA GLY A 26 7.03 -6.74 13.89
C GLY A 26 7.65 -5.71 12.97
N SER A 27 8.94 -5.84 12.72
CA SER A 27 9.70 -4.96 11.83
C SER A 27 10.68 -5.76 11.00
N MET A 28 10.86 -5.38 9.72
CA MET A 28 11.81 -6.00 8.80
C MET A 28 12.94 -5.01 8.52
N ALA A 29 14.18 -5.41 8.75
CA ALA A 29 15.38 -4.69 8.35
C ALA A 29 15.97 -5.35 7.09
N LEU A 30 16.24 -4.52 6.08
CA LEU A 30 16.84 -4.90 4.82
C LEU A 30 18.15 -4.11 4.64
N ASP A 31 19.19 -4.78 4.18
CA ASP A 31 20.42 -4.15 3.70
C ASP A 31 20.19 -3.59 2.28
N PRO A 32 21.03 -2.64 1.81
CA PRO A 32 20.97 -2.19 0.42
C PRO A 32 20.95 -3.37 -0.55
N ASP A 33 20.04 -3.30 -1.51
CA ASP A 33 19.80 -4.27 -2.59
C ASP A 33 19.11 -5.56 -2.16
N GLU A 34 18.62 -5.64 -0.92
CA GLU A 34 17.71 -6.69 -0.47
C GLU A 34 16.24 -6.34 -0.75
N GLN A 35 15.46 -7.38 -1.03
CA GLN A 35 14.04 -7.29 -1.39
C GLN A 35 13.22 -8.27 -0.55
N VAL A 36 12.01 -7.86 -0.15
CA VAL A 36 11.01 -8.74 0.46
C VAL A 36 9.72 -8.67 -0.36
N THR A 37 9.07 -9.82 -0.57
CA THR A 37 7.77 -9.91 -1.26
C THR A 37 6.71 -10.17 -0.21
N LEU A 38 5.65 -9.37 -0.22
CA LEU A 38 4.42 -9.59 0.54
C LEU A 38 3.40 -10.24 -0.40
N THR A 39 2.83 -11.38 0.00
CA THR A 39 1.89 -12.14 -0.82
C THR A 39 0.47 -12.09 -0.29
N THR A 40 -0.52 -12.09 -1.17
CA THR A 40 -1.94 -12.23 -0.80
C THR A 40 -2.44 -13.66 -1.03
N PRO A 41 -3.54 -14.09 -0.38
CA PRO A 41 -4.12 -15.43 -0.61
C PRO A 41 -4.57 -15.66 -2.06
N SER A 42 -4.86 -14.59 -2.81
CA SER A 42 -5.24 -14.64 -4.23
C SER A 42 -4.03 -14.81 -5.17
N GLY A 43 -2.81 -14.85 -4.63
CA GLY A 43 -1.56 -14.96 -5.39
C GLY A 43 -0.97 -13.62 -5.83
N GLY A 44 -1.46 -12.49 -5.30
CA GLY A 44 -0.87 -11.19 -5.55
C GLY A 44 0.46 -11.00 -4.82
N GLU A 45 1.36 -10.21 -5.41
CA GLU A 45 2.71 -9.95 -4.91
C GLU A 45 2.99 -8.43 -4.83
N TYR A 46 3.53 -8.01 -3.68
CA TYR A 46 3.99 -6.65 -3.45
C TYR A 46 5.45 -6.67 -2.95
N ASP A 47 6.35 -6.25 -3.84
CA ASP A 47 7.79 -6.19 -3.56
C ASP A 47 8.18 -4.84 -2.94
N ILE A 48 9.01 -4.89 -1.90
CA ILE A 48 9.70 -3.73 -1.33
C ILE A 48 11.20 -4.00 -1.35
N THR A 49 11.97 -3.13 -2.01
CA THR A 49 13.44 -3.27 -2.11
C THR A 49 14.13 -2.12 -1.41
N ARG A 50 15.07 -2.41 -0.51
CA ARG A 50 15.97 -1.40 0.06
C ARG A 50 17.05 -1.09 -0.96
N LYS A 51 17.40 0.20 -1.10
CA LYS A 51 18.55 0.68 -1.88
C LYS A 51 19.45 1.48 -0.96
N ASP A 52 20.64 1.88 -1.36
CA ASP A 52 21.47 2.79 -0.53
C ASP A 52 20.75 4.13 -0.24
N TRP A 53 20.07 4.70 -1.23
CA TRP A 53 19.39 5.99 -1.16
C TRP A 53 17.97 5.97 -0.54
N GLY A 54 17.39 4.79 -0.28
CA GLY A 54 16.01 4.72 0.24
C GLY A 54 15.34 3.38 -0.06
N PHE A 55 14.13 3.44 -0.60
CA PHE A 55 13.35 2.26 -0.98
C PHE A 55 12.83 2.41 -2.39
N TYR A 56 13.00 1.34 -3.17
CA TYR A 56 12.13 1.10 -4.28
C TYR A 56 10.83 0.50 -3.72
N ALA A 57 9.83 1.37 -3.61
CA ALA A 57 8.67 1.12 -2.75
C ALA A 57 7.67 0.10 -3.31
N THR A 58 7.67 -0.15 -4.63
CA THR A 58 6.67 -1.01 -5.28
C THR A 58 7.13 -1.45 -6.67
N PRO A 59 6.67 -2.60 -7.21
CA PRO A 59 6.82 -2.93 -8.63
C PRO A 59 6.30 -1.81 -9.55
N SER A 60 6.64 -1.86 -10.85
CA SER A 60 6.15 -0.86 -11.80
C SER A 60 4.62 -0.77 -11.81
N LEU A 61 4.10 0.43 -11.50
CA LEU A 61 2.68 0.71 -11.28
C LEU A 61 1.82 0.40 -12.51
N ASN A 62 2.37 0.62 -13.70
CA ASN A 62 1.75 0.36 -15.00
C ASN A 62 2.28 -0.92 -15.68
N GLY A 63 2.87 -1.84 -14.91
CA GLY A 63 3.49 -3.05 -15.44
C GLY A 63 3.37 -4.23 -14.48
N ARG A 64 4.46 -4.54 -13.76
CA ARG A 64 4.53 -5.72 -12.88
C ARG A 64 3.44 -5.73 -11.82
N LEU A 65 3.13 -4.58 -11.25
CA LEU A 65 2.12 -4.49 -10.20
C LEU A 65 0.73 -4.95 -10.69
N ILE A 66 0.34 -4.51 -11.89
CA ILE A 66 -0.89 -4.94 -12.56
C ILE A 66 -0.87 -6.45 -12.83
N GLY A 67 0.28 -6.97 -13.28
CA GLY A 67 0.50 -8.40 -13.51
C GLY A 67 0.38 -9.24 -12.24
N PHE A 68 0.71 -8.66 -11.08
CA PHE A 68 0.52 -9.24 -9.75
C PHE A 68 -0.87 -8.99 -9.16
N GLY A 69 -1.83 -8.56 -9.98
CA GLY A 69 -3.21 -8.37 -9.53
C GLY A 69 -3.40 -7.19 -8.59
N LEU A 70 -2.44 -6.26 -8.51
CA LEU A 70 -2.52 -5.06 -7.68
C LEU A 70 -2.59 -3.79 -8.53
N ARG A 71 -3.28 -2.77 -8.04
CA ARG A 71 -3.37 -1.45 -8.65
C ARG A 71 -2.98 -0.37 -7.65
N GLY A 72 -2.14 0.58 -8.07
CA GLY A 72 -1.78 1.72 -7.24
C GLY A 72 -2.81 2.84 -7.34
N ALA A 73 -3.21 3.40 -6.19
CA ALA A 73 -4.08 4.57 -6.10
C ALA A 73 -3.42 5.66 -5.24
N LEU A 74 -3.41 6.89 -5.74
CA LEU A 74 -3.17 8.07 -4.91
C LEU A 74 -4.51 8.47 -4.29
N THR A 75 -4.56 8.52 -2.97
CA THR A 75 -5.76 8.85 -2.21
C THR A 75 -5.52 10.06 -1.33
N ARG A 76 -6.59 10.74 -0.95
CA ARG A 76 -6.54 11.89 -0.05
C ARG A 76 -7.64 11.76 0.98
N ASN A 77 -7.31 12.01 2.25
CA ASN A 77 -8.31 12.24 3.28
C ASN A 77 -8.84 13.68 3.14
N THR A 78 -10.14 13.83 2.92
CA THR A 78 -10.77 15.12 2.55
C THR A 78 -10.87 16.07 3.73
N GLN A 79 -10.82 15.57 4.97
CA GLN A 79 -10.89 16.39 6.18
C GLN A 79 -9.52 16.95 6.58
N SER A 80 -8.47 16.12 6.50
CA SER A 80 -7.11 16.49 6.91
C SER A 80 -6.19 16.91 5.77
N GLY A 81 -6.59 16.67 4.52
CA GLY A 81 -5.78 16.93 3.33
C GLY A 81 -4.59 15.98 3.16
N ARG A 82 -4.39 15.00 4.06
CA ARG A 82 -3.29 14.04 3.96
C ARG A 82 -3.46 13.13 2.75
N ILE A 83 -2.35 12.83 2.08
CA ILE A 83 -2.30 12.03 0.85
C ILE A 83 -1.60 10.70 1.15
N PHE A 84 -2.08 9.63 0.54
CA PHE A 84 -1.56 8.27 0.74
C PHE A 84 -1.47 7.54 -0.60
N VAL A 85 -0.52 6.61 -0.69
CA VAL A 85 -0.49 5.61 -1.77
C VAL A 85 -1.07 4.31 -1.20
N MET A 86 -2.08 3.77 -1.88
CA MET A 86 -2.72 2.51 -1.50
C MET A 86 -2.65 1.53 -2.68
N LEU A 87 -2.52 0.24 -2.36
CA LEU A 87 -2.52 -0.85 -3.34
C LEU A 87 -3.83 -1.63 -3.20
N VAL A 88 -4.50 -1.86 -4.31
CA VAL A 88 -5.83 -2.49 -4.36
C VAL A 88 -5.73 -3.79 -5.13
N GLU A 89 -6.16 -4.90 -4.52
CA GLU A 89 -6.32 -6.17 -5.21
C GLU A 89 -7.41 -6.04 -6.29
N ARG A 90 -7.13 -6.57 -7.48
CA ARG A 90 -8.08 -6.59 -8.60
C ARG A 90 -9.36 -7.33 -8.17
N GLY A 91 -10.51 -6.69 -8.37
CA GLY A 91 -11.82 -7.21 -7.94
C GLY A 91 -12.24 -6.77 -6.54
N PHE A 92 -11.39 -6.05 -5.80
CA PHE A 92 -11.69 -5.49 -4.49
C PHE A 92 -11.95 -3.97 -4.52
N GLU A 93 -12.12 -3.37 -5.70
CA GLU A 93 -12.36 -1.94 -5.86
C GLU A 93 -13.60 -1.46 -5.10
N ASP A 94 -14.69 -2.22 -5.08
CA ASP A 94 -15.91 -1.85 -4.33
C ASP A 94 -15.67 -1.81 -2.82
N ALA A 95 -14.96 -2.81 -2.28
CA ALA A 95 -14.59 -2.86 -0.86
C ALA A 95 -13.64 -1.69 -0.50
N PHE A 96 -12.70 -1.38 -1.40
CA PHE A 96 -11.82 -0.23 -1.26
C PHE A 96 -12.60 1.09 -1.25
N HIS A 97 -13.55 1.29 -2.16
CA HIS A 97 -14.39 2.49 -2.20
C HIS A 97 -15.28 2.62 -0.97
N ALA A 98 -15.83 1.52 -0.45
CA ALA A 98 -16.58 1.52 0.81
C ALA A 98 -15.70 1.98 1.99
N TYR A 99 -14.47 1.46 2.09
CA TYR A 99 -13.49 1.90 3.09
C TYR A 99 -13.19 3.40 2.98
N LEU A 100 -12.93 3.91 1.76
CA LEU A 100 -12.65 5.33 1.56
C LEU A 100 -13.83 6.21 2.01
N ALA A 101 -15.07 5.81 1.71
CA ALA A 101 -16.26 6.53 2.12
C ALA A 101 -16.39 6.61 3.65
N GLU A 102 -16.13 5.51 4.36
CA GLU A 102 -16.15 5.46 5.83
C GLU A 102 -15.06 6.32 6.46
N GLU A 103 -13.90 6.43 5.81
CA GLU A 103 -12.71 7.13 6.32
C GLU A 103 -12.59 8.58 5.82
N ALA A 104 -13.64 9.12 5.20
CA ALA A 104 -13.65 10.44 4.58
C ALA A 104 -12.44 10.65 3.65
N MET A 105 -12.22 9.66 2.78
CA MET A 105 -11.16 9.65 1.78
C MET A 105 -11.73 9.56 0.37
N GLU A 106 -10.92 9.96 -0.60
CA GLU A 106 -11.24 9.85 -2.02
C GLU A 106 -10.00 9.40 -2.81
N VAL A 107 -10.24 8.82 -3.98
CA VAL A 107 -9.19 8.57 -4.97
C VAL A 107 -8.90 9.89 -5.68
N VAL A 108 -7.65 10.34 -5.63
CA VAL A 108 -7.16 11.49 -6.40
C VAL A 108 -6.90 11.06 -7.84
N CYS A 109 -6.18 9.95 -8.02
CA CYS A 109 -5.98 9.30 -9.31
C CYS A 109 -5.53 7.85 -9.13
N TRP A 110 -5.81 7.04 -10.14
CA TRP A 110 -5.17 5.75 -10.31
C TRP A 110 -3.79 5.93 -10.93
N LEU A 111 -2.80 5.21 -10.43
CA LEU A 111 -1.38 5.36 -10.79
C LEU A 111 -0.93 4.36 -11.86
N ASP A 112 -1.85 3.57 -12.39
CA ASP A 112 -1.63 2.55 -13.40
C ASP A 112 -1.90 3.04 -14.84
N GLY A 113 -2.32 4.30 -14.99
CA GLY A 113 -2.49 4.94 -16.29
C GLY A 113 -1.17 5.10 -17.05
N SER A 114 -1.22 4.91 -18.37
CA SER A 114 -0.07 5.13 -19.27
C SER A 114 0.02 6.56 -19.80
N GLU A 115 -0.98 7.40 -19.52
CA GLU A 115 -0.96 8.80 -19.97
C GLU A 115 0.14 9.58 -19.22
N PRO A 116 0.90 10.44 -19.92
CA PRO A 116 1.91 11.26 -19.27
C PRO A 116 1.26 12.13 -18.19
N LEU A 117 1.75 12.03 -16.96
CA LEU A 117 1.41 12.94 -15.87
C LEU A 117 2.04 14.31 -16.16
N GLY A 118 1.38 15.10 -17.03
CA GLY A 118 1.81 16.43 -17.43
C GLY A 118 2.90 16.42 -18.51
N GLY A 119 2.53 16.87 -19.71
CA GLY A 119 3.49 17.20 -20.76
C GLY A 119 4.36 18.39 -20.34
N LYS A 120 5.66 18.26 -20.56
CA LYS A 120 6.50 19.41 -20.90
C LYS A 120 6.77 19.36 -22.39
#